data_AF-J2Y9B4-F1
#
_entry.id   AF-J2Y9B4-F1
#
_cell.length_a   1.000
_cell.length_b   1.000
_cell.length_c   1.000
_cell.angle_alpha   90.00
_cell.angle_beta   90.00
_cell.angle_gamma   90.00
#
_symmetry.space_group_name_H-M   'P 1'
#
loop_
_entity.id
_entity.type
_entity.pdbx_description
1 polymer ?
#
loop_
_entity_poly.entity_id
_entity_poly.type
_entity_poly.pdbx_seq_one_letter_code
_entity_poly.pdbx_strand_id
1 'polypeptide(L)'
;MNRYMPITGIDCIPATLLIDTEAPLDVLFETADYRIRTVTQLLENIAFRSEISSDTLVLSDLCKMLTISLRDGCDVMDVIGRRLRGKRPPNTPCVIKRAPTCAATAR
;
A
#
# COMPACT_ATOMS: atom_id res chain seq x y z
N MET A 1 -13.16 -14.73 -6.50
CA MET A 1 -11.88 -14.31 -5.87
C MET A 1 -11.77 -15.07 -4.56
N ASN A 2 -10.57 -15.45 -4.11
CA ASN A 2 -10.42 -15.97 -2.76
C ASN A 2 -10.74 -14.82 -1.79
N ARG A 3 -11.74 -15.02 -0.92
CA ARG A 3 -12.19 -14.01 0.04
C ARG A 3 -11.02 -13.45 0.85
N TYR A 4 -10.08 -14.29 1.26
CA TYR A 4 -8.88 -13.88 1.98
C TYR A 4 -7.65 -13.86 1.07
N MET A 5 -6.91 -12.77 1.12
CA MET A 5 -5.63 -12.59 0.42
C MET A 5 -4.52 -12.36 1.46
N PRO A 6 -3.37 -13.07 1.39
CA PRO A 6 -2.26 -12.81 2.30
C PRO A 6 -1.65 -11.43 2.04
N ILE A 7 -1.14 -10.79 3.11
CA ILE A 7 -0.28 -9.62 2.99
C ILE A 7 1.06 -10.01 2.36
N THR A 8 1.72 -9.05 1.71
CA THR A 8 3.00 -9.27 1.05
C THR A 8 4.17 -9.22 2.04
N GLY A 9 5.23 -9.97 1.73
CA GLY A 9 6.50 -9.90 2.45
C GLY A 9 6.59 -10.67 3.77
N ILE A 10 5.61 -11.54 4.04
CA ILE A 10 5.75 -12.63 5.02
C ILE A 10 5.66 -13.95 4.25
N ASP A 11 6.80 -14.63 4.09
CA ASP A 11 6.89 -15.89 3.32
C ASP A 11 6.52 -17.13 4.16
N CYS A 12 5.52 -16.98 5.04
CA CYS A 12 5.04 -18.06 5.90
C CYS A 12 3.93 -18.86 5.21
N ILE A 13 4.01 -20.19 5.30
CA ILE A 13 2.98 -21.10 4.81
C ILE A 13 2.54 -22.02 5.97
N PRO A 14 1.27 -21.98 6.40
CA PRO A 14 0.18 -21.12 5.90
C PRO A 14 0.34 -19.65 6.33
N ALA A 15 -0.16 -18.73 5.51
CA ALA A 15 -0.20 -17.32 5.86
C ALA A 15 -1.20 -17.07 7.00
N THR A 16 -0.76 -16.36 8.03
CA THR A 16 -1.57 -16.07 9.23
C THR A 16 -2.21 -14.68 9.21
N LEU A 17 -1.62 -13.75 8.46
CA LEU A 17 -2.13 -12.39 8.31
C LEU A 17 -2.74 -12.22 6.92
N LEU A 18 -4.05 -11.94 6.89
CA LEU A 18 -4.88 -11.98 5.69
C LEU A 18 -5.74 -10.72 5.61
N ILE A 19 -5.98 -10.24 4.39
CA ILE A 19 -6.91 -9.17 4.05
C ILE A 19 -8.22 -9.81 3.61
N ASP A 20 -9.34 -9.42 4.22
CA ASP A 20 -10.68 -9.76 3.73
C ASP A 20 -10.99 -8.91 2.47
N THR A 21 -10.77 -9.51 1.31
CA THR A 21 -11.03 -8.91 0.00
C THR A 21 -12.52 -8.82 -0.33
N GLU A 22 -13.43 -9.17 0.58
CA GLU A 22 -14.88 -8.95 0.55
C GLU A 22 -15.36 -7.90 1.59
N ALA A 23 -14.43 -7.39 2.42
CA ALA A 23 -14.43 -6.12 3.18
C ALA A 23 -15.33 -4.97 2.62
N PRO A 24 -16.19 -4.24 3.35
CA PRO A 24 -16.72 -2.95 2.85
C PRO A 24 -15.58 -2.00 2.41
N LEU A 25 -15.79 -1.22 1.34
CA LEU A 25 -14.74 -0.39 0.74
C LEU A 25 -14.28 0.74 1.66
N ASP A 26 -15.21 1.32 2.40
CA ASP A 26 -14.98 2.30 3.47
C ASP A 26 -14.10 1.72 4.58
N VAL A 27 -14.40 0.50 5.06
CA VAL A 27 -13.60 -0.15 6.10
C VAL A 27 -12.17 -0.45 5.61
N LEU A 28 -12.03 -0.92 4.37
CA LEU A 28 -10.71 -1.14 3.76
C LEU A 28 -9.95 0.18 3.60
N PHE A 29 -10.64 1.24 3.16
CA PHE A 29 -10.03 2.55 2.96
C PHE A 29 -9.56 3.14 4.28
N GLU A 30 -10.41 3.21 5.30
CA GLU A 30 -10.04 3.72 6.63
C GLU A 30 -8.86 2.94 7.24
N THR A 31 -8.82 1.62 7.03
CA THR A 31 -7.71 0.78 7.50
C THR A 31 -6.39 1.13 6.81
N ALA A 32 -6.40 1.27 5.48
CA ALA A 32 -5.20 1.65 4.72
C ALA A 32 -4.75 3.06 5.05
N ASP A 33 -5.70 3.99 5.08
CA ASP A 33 -5.52 5.40 5.31
C ASP A 33 -4.93 5.68 6.70
N TYR A 34 -5.45 5.02 7.75
CA TYR A 34 -4.89 5.11 9.09
C TYR A 34 -3.42 4.68 9.12
N ARG A 35 -3.09 3.50 8.57
CA ARG A 35 -1.72 2.96 8.57
C ARG A 35 -0.74 3.85 7.82
N ILE A 36 -1.10 4.28 6.61
CA ILE A 36 -0.24 5.13 5.79
C ILE A 36 -0.06 6.48 6.45
N ARG A 37 -1.14 7.11 6.93
CA ARG A 37 -1.06 8.43 7.57
C ARG A 37 -0.22 8.41 8.84
N THR A 38 -0.37 7.40 9.69
CA THR A 38 0.44 7.28 10.91
C THR A 38 1.93 7.11 10.59
N VAL A 39 2.27 6.31 9.58
CA VAL A 39 3.66 6.18 9.10
C VAL A 39 4.20 7.51 8.60
N THR A 40 3.43 8.22 7.77
CA THR A 40 3.82 9.54 7.24
C THR A 40 4.05 10.56 8.36
N GLN A 41 3.12 10.68 9.31
CA GLN A 41 3.26 11.59 10.45
C GLN A 41 4.51 11.28 11.28
N LEU A 42 4.82 9.99 11.49
CA LEU A 42 6.04 9.61 12.21
C LEU A 42 7.30 9.95 11.42
N LEU A 43 7.33 9.70 10.11
CA LEU A 43 8.45 10.05 9.24
C LEU A 43 8.67 11.56 9.14
N GLU A 44 7.59 12.35 9.07
CA GLU A 44 7.66 13.82 9.13
C GLU A 44 8.28 14.27 10.46
N ASN A 45 7.78 13.73 11.58
CA ASN A 45 8.33 14.05 12.90
C ASN A 45 9.81 13.70 13.05
N ILE A 46 10.26 12.62 12.40
CA ILE A 46 11.68 12.23 12.35
C ILE A 46 12.46 13.23 11.49
N ALA A 47 11.97 13.53 10.28
CA ALA A 47 12.65 14.43 9.34
C ALA A 47 12.79 15.87 9.87
N PHE A 48 11.82 16.35 10.67
CA PHE A 48 11.85 17.70 11.26
C PHE A 48 12.61 17.80 12.59
N ARG A 49 13.04 16.67 13.18
CA ARG A 49 13.85 16.70 14.40
C ARG A 49 15.33 16.88 14.05
N SER A 50 15.86 18.06 14.38
CA SER A 50 17.26 18.47 14.10
C SER A 50 18.32 17.60 14.77
N GLU A 51 17.96 16.91 15.86
CA GLU A 51 18.86 16.06 16.64
C GLU A 51 18.16 14.75 17.01
N ILE A 52 18.26 13.74 16.14
CA ILE A 52 17.95 12.36 16.53
C ILE A 52 19.24 11.77 17.11
N SER A 53 19.47 12.01 18.40
CA SER A 53 20.43 11.21 19.17
C SER A 53 19.77 9.87 19.47
N SER A 54 19.82 8.95 18.51
CA SER A 54 19.27 7.60 18.66
C SER A 54 20.29 6.58 18.19
N ASP A 55 20.42 5.50 18.95
CA ASP A 55 21.28 4.38 18.59
C ASP A 55 20.87 3.83 17.21
N THR A 56 21.86 3.54 16.36
CA THR A 56 21.63 3.07 14.98
C THR A 56 20.76 1.79 14.92
N LEU A 57 20.82 0.96 15.97
CA LEU A 57 19.98 -0.22 16.12
C LEU A 57 18.49 0.12 16.29
N VAL A 58 18.18 1.14 17.10
CA VAL A 58 16.80 1.62 17.33
C VAL A 58 16.22 2.21 16.06
N LEU A 59 17.02 2.97 15.30
CA LEU A 59 16.59 3.52 14.02
C LEU A 59 16.34 2.41 12.98
N SER A 60 17.20 1.38 12.92
CA SER A 60 17.01 0.24 12.02
C SER A 60 15.70 -0.51 12.31
N ASP A 61 15.42 -0.81 13.57
CA ASP A 61 14.21 -1.52 13.96
C ASP A 61 12.95 -0.66 13.77
N LEU A 62 13.06 0.65 14.00
CA LEU A 62 12.00 1.60 13.67
C LEU A 62 11.70 1.62 12.17
N CYS A 63 12.73 1.68 11.32
CA CYS A 63 12.57 1.63 9.87
C CYS A 63 11.91 0.32 9.41
N LYS A 64 12.26 -0.83 10.02
CA LYS A 64 11.60 -2.11 9.72
C LYS A 64 10.11 -2.07 10.08
N MET A 65 9.77 -1.58 11.28
CA MET A 65 8.39 -1.44 11.73
C MET A 65 7.57 -0.54 10.79
N LEU A 66 8.14 0.62 10.41
CA LEU A 66 7.51 1.55 9.46
C LEU A 66 7.31 0.92 8.08
N THR A 67 8.29 0.15 7.61
CA THR A 67 8.22 -0.55 6.32
C THR A 67 7.09 -1.58 6.31
N ILE A 68 6.94 -2.35 7.39
CA ILE A 68 5.85 -3.33 7.53
C ILE A 68 4.49 -2.61 7.52
N SER A 69 4.32 -1.58 8.35
CA SER A 69 3.04 -0.85 8.44
C SER A 69 2.67 -0.18 7.11
N LEU A 70 3.65 0.38 6.39
CA LEU A 70 3.43 1.00 5.08
C LEU A 70 3.04 -0.04 4.03
N ARG A 71 3.74 -1.19 4.03
CA ARG A 71 3.44 -2.31 3.12
C ARG A 71 2.03 -2.84 3.35
N ASP A 72 1.64 -3.07 4.61
CA ASP A 72 0.28 -3.50 4.95
C ASP A 72 -0.77 -2.52 4.40
N GLY A 73 -0.54 -1.21 4.57
CA GLY A 73 -1.41 -0.17 4.02
C GLY A 73 -1.49 -0.21 2.49
N CYS A 74 -0.36 -0.40 1.81
CA CYS A 74 -0.31 -0.54 0.35
C CYS A 74 -1.03 -1.80 -0.15
N ASP A 75 -0.91 -2.94 0.53
CA ASP A 75 -1.61 -4.17 0.15
C ASP A 75 -3.14 -4.00 0.20
N VAL A 76 -3.64 -3.29 1.21
CA VAL A 76 -5.07 -2.96 1.32
C VAL A 76 -5.51 -2.00 0.21
N MET A 77 -4.71 -0.98 -0.12
CA MET A 77 -4.97 -0.08 -1.26
C MET A 77 -4.98 -0.83 -2.60
N ASP A 78 -4.14 -1.86 -2.75
CA ASP A 78 -4.13 -2.71 -3.93
C ASP A 78 -5.43 -3.51 -4.09
N VAL A 79 -5.96 -4.05 -2.99
CA VAL A 79 -7.27 -4.72 -2.96
C VAL A 79 -8.38 -3.76 -3.38
N ILE A 80 -8.40 -2.54 -2.83
CA ILE A 80 -9.34 -1.47 -3.21
C ILE A 80 -9.21 -1.18 -4.71
N GLY A 81 -8.00 -0.97 -5.22
CA GLY A 81 -7.74 -0.67 -6.62
C GLY A 81 -8.21 -1.76 -7.56
N ARG A 82 -8.00 -3.05 -7.22
CA ARG A 82 -8.49 -4.19 -8.01
C ARG A 82 -10.03 -4.21 -8.08
N ARG A 83 -10.71 -3.95 -6.95
CA ARG A 83 -12.18 -3.90 -6.90
C ARG A 83 -12.75 -2.74 -7.69
N LEU A 84 -12.13 -1.56 -7.62
CA LEU A 84 -12.56 -0.41 -8.41
C LEU A 84 -12.36 -0.64 -9.92
N ARG A 85 -11.26 -1.30 -10.32
CA ARG A 85 -11.03 -1.70 -11.72
C ARG A 85 -12.02 -2.77 -12.19
N GLY A 86 -12.36 -3.73 -11.33
CA GLY A 86 -13.38 -4.75 -11.64
C GLY A 86 -14.80 -4.21 -11.73
N LYS A 87 -15.10 -3.11 -11.02
CA LYS A 87 -16.38 -2.38 -11.11
C LYS A 87 -16.43 -1.37 -12.26
N ARG A 88 -15.32 -1.15 -12.98
CA ARG A 88 -15.28 -0.24 -14.12
C ARG A 88 -16.14 -0.82 -15.25
N PRO A 89 -17.16 -0.10 -15.75
CA PRO A 89 -17.86 -0.50 -16.96
C PRO A 89 -16.86 -0.66 -18.11
N PRO A 90 -17.04 -1.64 -19.03
CA PRO A 90 -16.13 -1.87 -20.15
C PRO A 90 -15.94 -0.64 -21.06
N ASN A 91 -16.80 0.37 -20.93
CA ASN A 91 -16.89 1.51 -21.83
C ASN A 91 -16.40 2.83 -21.20
N THR A 92 -15.89 2.84 -19.97
CA THR A 92 -15.39 4.08 -19.35
C THR A 92 -13.91 4.26 -19.71
N PRO A 93 -13.49 5.29 -20.47
CA PRO A 93 -12.09 5.49 -20.85
C PRO A 93 -11.20 5.72 -19.63
N CYS A 94 -10.06 5.01 -19.53
CA CYS A 94 -9.08 5.22 -18.46
C CYS A 94 -8.50 6.63 -18.54
N VAL A 95 -9.03 7.56 -17.74
CA VAL A 95 -8.55 8.95 -17.65
C VAL A 95 -7.09 9.02 -17.16
N ILE A 96 -6.55 7.93 -16.59
CA ILE A 96 -5.17 7.78 -16.14
C ILE A 96 -4.25 7.20 -17.25
N LYS A 97 -4.53 7.49 -18.53
CA LYS A 97 -3.54 7.35 -19.61
C LYS A 97 -3.28 8.72 -20.26
N ARG A 98 -2.50 9.54 -19.57
CA ARG A 98 -1.60 10.56 -20.14
C ARG A 98 -0.32 10.44 -19.30
N ALA A 99 0.86 10.12 -19.83
CA ALA A 99 1.47 10.69 -21.02
C ALA A 99 2.36 9.65 -21.78
N PRO A 100 2.84 10.02 -22.99
CA PRO A 100 3.33 9.13 -24.03
C PRO A 100 4.86 8.95 -23.95
N THR A 101 5.36 7.81 -24.44
CA THR A 101 6.60 7.65 -25.24
C THR A 101 7.01 6.18 -25.28
N CYS A 102 6.62 5.50 -26.35
CA CYS A 102 7.49 4.55 -27.05
C CYS A 102 6.99 4.49 -28.47
N ALA A 103 7.60 5.35 -29.30
CA ALA A 103 7.55 5.24 -30.74
C ALA A 103 8.09 3.87 -31.15
N ALA A 104 7.36 3.17 -32.01
CA ALA A 104 7.94 2.21 -32.94
C ALA A 104 7.06 2.17 -34.19
N THR A 105 7.48 3.00 -35.14
CA THR A 105 7.18 2.96 -36.55
C THR A 105 7.29 1.55 -37.14
N ALA A 106 6.24 1.08 -37.79
CA ALA A 106 6.27 0.12 -38.90
C ALA A 106 5.01 0.44 -39.71
N ARG A 107 5.08 1.22 -40.79
CA ARG A 107 5.39 0.76 -42.16
C ARG A 107 4.82 -0.62 -42.47
#